data_AF-A0A368F9Z1-F1
#
_entry.id   AF-A0A368F9Z1-F1
#
_cell.length_a   1.000
_cell.length_b   1.000
_cell.length_c   1.000
_cell.angle_alpha   90.00
_cell.angle_beta   90.00
_cell.angle_gamma   90.00
#
_symmetry.space_group_name_H-M   'P 1'
#
loop_
_entity.id
_entity.type
_entity.pdbx_description
1 polymer ?
#
loop_
_entity_poly.entity_id
_entity_poly.type
_entity_poly.pdbx_seq_one_letter_code
_entity_poly.pdbx_strand_id
1 'polypeptide(L)'
;MEKRPEMSLFFHMFGHQLYDESKEHFASRVNEIDLILGLRCEPASFWCCLVDRYFARPHVTVVGVPSKKMVAEIAQEEAERLKPQREKLGSDGMRECGEKIRRAIEENSRKPDEKLLEDLWVNELEEFNRFTIDVVSNIDGSPTSQTTTKFLEQFPFPATIHNCPTKFVELFFLFDSSGLTVEQRAWLLLYSELLFESPALIDGELTSAEEVAKLFTKQLVHRSMQIGVSDFFDEFMVLRIVVDAETGFPNLAKWAEIFTSGVVFEAQRVKQCAKKLASHAQEKKRDGLSVANAALASIVNRSNSNAYMCNKLVLEEFHSKVAEWCDTRPQDVVDKLEEVEFRSS
;
A
#
# COMPACT_ATOMS: atom_id res chain seq x y z
N MET A 1 0.70 -14.14 1.86
CA MET A 1 -0.26 -14.86 0.99
C MET A 1 -0.05 -14.34 -0.41
N GLU A 2 0.34 -15.22 -1.33
CA GLU A 2 0.47 -14.84 -2.74
C GLU A 2 -0.94 -14.56 -3.28
N LYS A 3 -1.18 -13.32 -3.72
CA LYS A 3 -2.49 -12.88 -4.22
C LYS A 3 -2.65 -13.17 -5.71
N ARG A 4 -1.54 -13.45 -6.39
CA ARG A 4 -1.44 -13.67 -7.83
C ARG A 4 -0.49 -14.84 -8.11
N PRO A 5 -0.86 -16.07 -7.71
CA PRO A 5 0.00 -17.25 -7.87
C PRO A 5 0.38 -17.50 -9.32
N GLU A 6 -0.48 -17.12 -10.27
CA GLU A 6 -0.20 -17.17 -11.70
C GLU A 6 1.00 -16.29 -12.06
N MET A 7 1.07 -15.06 -11.53
CA MET A 7 2.17 -14.14 -11.80
C MET A 7 3.47 -14.66 -11.17
N SER A 8 3.42 -15.16 -9.93
CA SER A 8 4.59 -15.75 -9.27
C SER A 8 5.18 -16.89 -10.11
N LEU A 9 4.32 -17.80 -10.60
CA LEU A 9 4.75 -18.91 -11.46
C LEU A 9 5.35 -18.40 -12.78
N PHE A 10 4.72 -17.43 -13.43
CA PHE A 10 5.25 -16.85 -14.67
C PHE A 10 6.62 -16.20 -14.46
N PHE A 11 6.83 -15.48 -13.36
CA PHE A 11 8.14 -14.89 -13.05
C PHE A 11 9.22 -15.96 -12.88
N HIS A 12 8.91 -17.07 -12.22
CA HIS A 12 9.84 -18.19 -12.15
C HIS A 12 10.11 -18.80 -13.54
N MET A 13 9.09 -18.97 -14.37
CA MET A 13 9.26 -19.49 -15.74
C MET A 13 10.13 -18.58 -16.61
N PHE A 14 9.91 -17.26 -16.56
CA PHE A 14 10.76 -16.30 -17.29
C PHE A 14 12.21 -16.37 -16.80
N GLY A 15 12.42 -16.42 -15.49
CA GLY A 15 13.74 -16.60 -14.91
C GLY A 15 14.42 -17.89 -15.40
N HIS A 16 13.67 -18.99 -15.47
CA HIS A 16 14.17 -20.26 -15.98
C HIS A 16 14.57 -20.19 -17.45
N GLN A 17 13.68 -19.66 -18.29
CA GLN A 17 13.95 -19.55 -19.73
C GLN A 17 15.15 -18.65 -20.05
N LEU A 18 15.38 -17.61 -19.24
CA LEU A 18 16.46 -16.65 -19.48
C LEU A 18 17.81 -17.10 -18.90
N TYR A 19 17.81 -17.81 -17.77
CA TYR A 19 19.03 -17.97 -16.95
C TYR A 19 19.34 -19.40 -16.53
N ASP A 20 18.44 -20.36 -16.73
CA ASP A 20 18.64 -21.72 -16.27
C ASP A 20 18.81 -22.69 -17.45
N GLU A 21 19.60 -23.74 -17.24
CA GLU A 21 19.92 -24.73 -18.29
C GLU A 21 19.25 -26.09 -18.06
N SER A 22 18.64 -26.30 -16.89
CA SER A 22 18.16 -27.61 -16.45
C SER A 22 16.82 -27.57 -15.72
N LYS A 23 16.10 -28.69 -15.75
CA LYS A 23 14.81 -28.84 -15.05
C LYS A 23 14.98 -28.78 -13.53
N GLU A 24 16.15 -29.16 -13.03
CA GLU A 24 16.51 -29.11 -11.63
C GLU A 24 16.60 -27.67 -11.13
N HIS A 25 17.14 -26.75 -11.94
CA HIS A 25 17.14 -25.32 -11.61
C HIS A 25 15.72 -24.76 -11.56
N PHE A 26 14.85 -25.17 -12.49
CA PHE A 26 13.44 -24.78 -12.43
C PHE A 26 12.77 -25.29 -11.16
N ALA A 27 12.97 -26.57 -10.82
CA ALA A 27 12.43 -27.18 -9.60
C ALA A 27 12.89 -26.45 -8.35
N SER A 28 14.17 -26.06 -8.28
CA SER A 28 14.69 -25.25 -7.17
C SER A 28 14.09 -23.84 -7.14
N ARG A 29 13.84 -23.24 -8.30
CA ARG A 29 13.31 -21.88 -8.42
C ARG A 29 11.86 -21.77 -7.96
N VAL A 30 11.03 -22.77 -8.29
CA VAL A 30 9.63 -22.83 -7.87
C VAL A 30 9.47 -23.30 -6.43
N ASN A 31 10.51 -23.87 -5.83
CA ASN A 31 10.52 -24.34 -4.45
C ASN A 31 11.29 -23.36 -3.54
N GLU A 32 10.69 -22.19 -3.35
CA GLU A 32 11.27 -21.15 -2.49
C GLU A 32 11.41 -21.59 -1.03
N ILE A 33 10.55 -22.50 -0.56
CA ILE A 33 10.57 -22.96 0.83
C ILE A 33 11.87 -23.69 1.13
N ASP A 34 12.27 -24.64 0.29
CA ASP A 34 13.53 -25.39 0.49
C ASP A 34 14.75 -24.47 0.39
N LEU A 35 14.72 -23.50 -0.52
CA LEU A 35 15.76 -22.48 -0.62
C LEU A 35 15.85 -21.66 0.68
N ILE A 36 14.73 -21.16 1.19
CA ILE A 36 14.67 -20.38 2.43
C ILE A 36 15.14 -21.22 3.62
N LEU A 37 14.72 -22.48 3.73
CA LEU A 37 15.15 -23.38 4.79
C LEU A 37 16.65 -23.67 4.73
N GLY A 38 17.20 -23.85 3.53
CA GLY A 38 18.64 -23.98 3.31
C GLY A 38 19.40 -22.73 3.75
N LEU A 39 18.97 -21.55 3.28
CA LEU A 39 19.56 -20.26 3.64
C LEU A 39 19.48 -19.98 5.14
N ARG A 40 18.40 -20.40 5.82
CA ARG A 40 18.27 -20.26 7.27
C ARG A 40 19.34 -21.03 8.05
N CYS A 41 19.87 -22.11 7.49
CA CYS A 41 20.93 -22.91 8.10
C CYS A 41 22.33 -22.35 7.87
N GLU A 42 22.48 -21.33 7.01
CA GLU A 42 23.77 -20.72 6.72
C GLU A 42 24.29 -19.87 7.90
N PRO A 43 25.59 -19.95 8.23
CA PRO A 43 26.17 -19.18 9.33
C PRO A 43 26.26 -17.69 9.00
N ALA A 44 26.40 -16.84 10.02
CA ALA A 44 26.61 -15.39 9.83
C ALA A 44 27.75 -15.05 8.85
N SER A 45 28.82 -15.88 8.83
CA SER A 45 29.94 -15.71 7.90
C SER A 45 29.55 -15.85 6.42
N PHE A 46 28.58 -16.69 6.09
CA PHE A 46 28.06 -16.81 4.72
C PHE A 46 27.47 -15.47 4.27
N TRP A 47 26.63 -14.85 5.10
CA TRP A 47 26.00 -13.56 4.82
C TRP A 47 27.02 -12.43 4.74
N CYS A 48 28.00 -12.37 5.65
CA CYS A 48 29.09 -11.40 5.57
C CYS A 48 29.87 -11.53 4.26
N CYS A 49 30.20 -12.75 3.84
CA CYS A 49 30.88 -13.01 2.57
C CYS A 49 30.08 -12.52 1.35
N LEU A 50 28.74 -12.62 1.37
CA LEU A 50 27.90 -12.08 0.29
C LEU A 50 27.98 -10.54 0.25
N VAL A 51 27.91 -9.88 1.40
CA VAL A 51 28.07 -8.42 1.49
C VAL A 51 29.43 -7.99 0.94
N ASP A 52 30.50 -8.65 1.38
CA ASP A 52 31.86 -8.35 0.91
C ASP A 52 32.03 -8.61 -0.58
N ARG A 53 31.40 -9.66 -1.11
CA ARG A 53 31.51 -10.03 -2.53
C ARG A 53 30.75 -9.07 -3.44
N TYR A 54 29.53 -8.68 -3.07
CA TYR A 54 28.62 -7.98 -3.98
C TYR A 54 28.50 -6.47 -3.69
N PHE A 55 28.72 -6.03 -2.45
CA PHE A 55 28.54 -4.63 -2.05
C PHE A 55 29.84 -3.90 -1.71
N ALA A 56 30.87 -4.58 -1.20
CA ALA A 56 32.13 -3.94 -0.81
C ALA A 56 33.15 -3.74 -1.96
N ARG A 57 32.87 -4.32 -3.14
CA ARG A 57 33.74 -4.19 -4.32
C ARG A 57 33.54 -2.84 -5.03
N PRO A 58 34.46 -2.44 -5.93
CA PRO A 58 34.29 -1.23 -6.73
C PRO A 58 32.94 -1.22 -7.43
N HIS A 59 32.23 -0.11 -7.30
CA HIS A 59 30.89 0.08 -7.85
C HIS A 59 30.79 1.43 -8.55
N VAL A 60 29.76 1.58 -9.37
CA VAL A 60 29.47 2.85 -10.07
C VAL A 60 28.42 3.60 -9.27
N THR A 61 28.76 4.79 -8.78
CA THR A 61 27.80 5.70 -8.17
C THR A 61 27.33 6.71 -9.22
N VAL A 62 26.02 6.72 -9.52
CA VAL A 62 25.41 7.71 -10.41
C VAL A 62 24.71 8.76 -9.54
N VAL A 63 25.15 10.02 -9.65
CA VAL A 63 24.57 11.15 -8.92
C VAL A 63 23.76 12.01 -9.89
N GLY A 64 22.44 11.98 -9.75
CA GLY A 64 21.55 12.88 -10.49
C GLY A 64 21.50 14.26 -9.84
N VAL A 65 21.86 15.32 -10.57
CA VAL A 65 21.80 16.71 -10.09
C VAL A 65 20.75 17.46 -10.90
N PRO A 66 19.74 18.09 -10.27
CA PRO A 66 18.72 18.84 -11.00
C PRO A 66 19.32 20.06 -11.71
N SER A 67 18.95 20.27 -12.97
CA SER A 67 19.45 21.37 -13.80
C SER A 67 18.32 22.06 -14.56
N LYS A 68 18.03 23.32 -14.20
CA LYS A 68 17.07 24.16 -14.95
C LYS A 68 17.56 24.42 -16.38
N LYS A 69 18.88 24.50 -16.57
CA LYS A 69 19.52 24.70 -17.86
C LYS A 69 19.27 23.51 -18.79
N MET A 70 19.39 22.29 -18.26
CA MET A 70 19.19 21.05 -19.02
C MET A 70 17.78 20.95 -19.61
N VAL A 71 16.75 21.46 -18.92
CA VAL A 71 15.38 21.50 -19.46
C VAL A 71 15.32 22.34 -20.74
N ALA A 72 15.96 23.50 -20.75
CA ALA A 72 16.02 24.36 -21.94
C ALA A 72 16.89 23.73 -23.04
N GLU A 73 18.02 23.12 -22.68
CA GLU A 73 18.91 22.42 -23.61
C GLU A 73 18.19 21.26 -24.31
N ILE A 74 17.50 20.37 -23.57
CA ILE A 74 16.73 19.26 -24.15
C ILE A 74 15.64 19.79 -25.10
N ALA A 75 14.93 20.86 -24.71
CA ALA A 75 13.89 21.45 -25.56
C ALA A 75 14.47 22.07 -26.84
N GLN A 76 15.65 22.70 -26.74
CA GLN A 76 16.37 23.24 -27.89
C GLN A 76 16.88 22.13 -28.81
N GLU A 77 17.55 21.11 -28.25
CA GLU A 77 18.04 19.95 -28.99
C GLU A 77 16.91 19.24 -29.73
N GLU A 78 15.74 19.08 -29.11
CA GLU A 78 14.56 18.50 -29.76
C GLU A 78 14.06 19.40 -30.91
N ALA A 79 13.99 20.71 -30.71
CA ALA A 79 13.60 21.65 -31.76
C ALA A 79 14.61 21.63 -32.93
N GLU A 80 15.91 21.56 -32.62
CA GLU A 80 16.99 21.45 -33.61
C GLU A 80 16.97 20.11 -34.34
N ARG A 81 16.64 19.00 -33.66
CA ARG A 81 16.45 17.67 -34.26
C ARG A 81 15.28 17.65 -35.23
N LEU A 82 14.20 18.38 -34.93
CA LEU A 82 13.00 18.45 -35.77
C LEU A 82 13.20 19.29 -37.05
N LYS A 83 14.07 20.30 -37.05
CA LYS A 83 14.35 21.14 -38.24
C LYS A 83 14.81 20.35 -39.47
N PRO A 84 15.92 19.58 -39.43
CA PRO A 84 16.39 18.83 -40.60
C PRO A 84 15.40 17.72 -40.99
N GLN A 85 14.60 17.19 -40.06
CA GLN A 85 13.53 16.26 -40.39
C GLN A 85 12.45 16.92 -41.25
N ARG A 86 12.03 18.14 -40.89
CA ARG A 86 11.06 18.92 -41.67
C ARG A 86 11.61 19.30 -43.05
N GLU A 87 12.87 19.74 -43.10
CA GLU A 87 13.54 20.08 -44.36
C GLU A 87 13.65 18.88 -45.30
N LYS A 88 14.08 17.71 -44.77
CA LYS A 88 14.20 16.47 -45.54
C LYS A 88 12.85 15.97 -46.07
N LEU A 89 11.77 16.13 -45.30
CA LEU A 89 10.43 15.73 -45.71
C LEU A 89 9.83 16.67 -46.77
N GLY A 90 10.15 17.97 -46.70
CA GLY A 90 9.56 18.97 -47.57
C GLY A 90 8.03 19.03 -47.48
N SER A 91 7.39 19.75 -48.40
CA SER A 91 5.92 19.90 -48.40
C SER A 91 5.19 18.59 -48.69
N ASP A 92 5.70 17.80 -49.65
CA ASP A 92 5.05 16.56 -50.08
C ASP A 92 5.16 15.45 -49.04
N GLY A 93 6.34 15.28 -48.41
CA GLY A 93 6.51 14.32 -47.33
C GLY A 93 5.71 14.69 -46.08
N MET A 94 5.62 15.98 -45.74
CA MET A 94 4.76 16.45 -44.64
C MET A 94 3.28 16.17 -44.92
N ARG A 95 2.81 16.36 -46.17
CA ARG A 95 1.46 16.01 -46.60
C ARG A 95 1.21 14.50 -46.47
N GLU A 96 2.15 13.67 -46.90
CA GLU A 96 2.05 12.21 -46.79
C GLU A 96 1.99 11.73 -45.33
N CYS A 97 2.82 12.31 -44.45
CA CYS A 97 2.79 12.04 -43.01
C CYS A 97 1.44 12.45 -42.40
N GLY A 98 0.92 13.63 -42.76
CA GLY A 98 -0.41 14.07 -42.33
C GLY A 98 -1.51 13.08 -42.76
N GLU A 99 -1.44 12.58 -43.99
CA GLU A 99 -2.38 11.59 -44.50
C GLU A 99 -2.23 10.22 -43.82
N LYS A 100 -1.02 9.80 -43.46
CA LYS A 100 -0.78 8.60 -42.63
C LYS A 100 -1.41 8.74 -41.25
N ILE A 101 -1.22 9.88 -40.59
CA ILE A 101 -1.81 10.17 -39.27
C ILE A 101 -3.34 10.18 -39.39
N ARG A 102 -3.90 10.85 -40.40
CA ARG A 102 -5.35 10.91 -40.64
C ARG A 102 -5.94 9.51 -40.81
N ARG A 103 -5.32 8.67 -41.64
CA ARG A 103 -5.74 7.28 -41.84
C ARG A 103 -5.64 6.45 -40.56
N ALA A 104 -4.56 6.61 -39.79
CA ALA A 104 -4.40 5.91 -38.51
C ALA A 104 -5.46 6.34 -37.48
N ILE A 105 -5.79 7.64 -37.40
CA ILE A 105 -6.89 8.13 -36.55
C ILE A 105 -8.22 7.54 -37.01
N GLU A 106 -8.48 7.56 -38.32
CA GLU A 106 -9.71 7.02 -38.89
C GLU A 106 -9.86 5.52 -38.58
N GLU A 107 -8.80 4.74 -38.78
CA GLU A 107 -8.75 3.31 -38.50
C GLU A 107 -8.94 3.00 -37.01
N ASN A 108 -8.22 3.70 -36.13
CA ASN A 108 -8.35 3.53 -34.68
C ASN A 108 -9.70 4.00 -34.12
N SER A 109 -10.42 4.87 -34.83
CA SER A 109 -11.75 5.34 -34.44
C SER A 109 -12.87 4.42 -34.94
N ARG A 110 -12.57 3.41 -35.76
CA ARG A 110 -13.57 2.43 -36.20
C ARG A 110 -13.98 1.60 -34.99
N LYS A 111 -15.29 1.47 -34.82
CA LYS A 111 -15.83 0.52 -33.84
C LYS A 111 -15.45 -0.89 -34.29
N PRO A 112 -15.15 -1.80 -33.34
CA PRO A 112 -15.00 -3.22 -33.67
C PRO A 112 -16.25 -3.73 -34.37
N ASP A 113 -16.06 -4.72 -35.25
CA ASP A 113 -17.17 -5.40 -35.91
C ASP A 113 -18.06 -6.11 -34.87
N GLU A 114 -19.37 -6.00 -35.03
CA GLU A 114 -20.35 -6.55 -34.07
C GLU A 114 -20.23 -8.08 -33.97
N LYS A 115 -19.97 -8.78 -35.08
CA LYS A 115 -19.77 -10.24 -35.05
C LYS A 115 -18.49 -10.62 -34.32
N LEU A 116 -17.42 -9.85 -34.49
CA LEU A 116 -16.19 -10.05 -33.72
C LEU A 116 -16.43 -9.86 -32.22
N LEU A 117 -17.26 -8.87 -31.83
CA LEU A 117 -17.64 -8.68 -30.43
C LEU A 117 -18.51 -9.83 -29.92
N GLU A 118 -19.43 -10.34 -30.74
CA GLU A 118 -20.23 -11.54 -30.43
C GLU A 118 -19.36 -12.78 -30.23
N ASP A 119 -18.36 -12.99 -31.08
CA ASP A 119 -17.40 -14.10 -30.96
C ASP A 119 -16.52 -13.99 -29.69
N LEU A 120 -16.28 -12.77 -29.21
CA LEU A 120 -15.53 -12.50 -27.98
C LEU A 120 -16.41 -12.48 -26.72
N TRP A 121 -17.74 -12.49 -26.86
CA TRP A 121 -18.63 -12.51 -25.72
C TRP A 121 -18.54 -13.86 -24.99
N VAL A 122 -18.21 -13.77 -23.71
CA VAL A 122 -18.29 -14.89 -22.79
C VAL A 122 -19.77 -15.12 -22.46
N ASN A 123 -20.43 -15.96 -23.25
CA ASN A 123 -21.84 -16.32 -23.08
C ASN A 123 -22.04 -17.37 -21.99
N GLU A 124 -21.02 -18.18 -21.75
CA GLU A 124 -20.99 -19.22 -20.73
C GLU A 124 -19.89 -18.86 -19.73
N LEU A 125 -20.31 -18.43 -18.54
CA LEU A 125 -19.39 -18.29 -17.43
C LEU A 125 -19.04 -19.70 -16.94
N GLU A 126 -17.75 -20.01 -16.85
CA GLU A 126 -17.30 -21.23 -16.20
C GLU A 126 -17.92 -21.32 -14.80
N GLU A 127 -18.21 -22.53 -14.34
CA GLU A 127 -18.66 -22.74 -12.96
C GLU A 127 -17.57 -22.26 -12.00
N PHE A 128 -17.78 -21.08 -11.43
CA PHE A 128 -16.87 -20.55 -10.42
C PHE A 128 -16.78 -21.52 -9.26
N ASN A 129 -15.55 -21.77 -8.79
CA ASN A 129 -15.33 -22.51 -7.57
C ASN A 129 -15.95 -21.72 -6.41
N ARG A 130 -17.10 -22.18 -5.91
CA ARG A 130 -17.82 -21.55 -4.80
C ARG A 130 -17.50 -22.31 -3.53
N PHE A 131 -17.22 -21.59 -2.47
CA PHE A 131 -17.14 -22.13 -1.13
C PHE A 131 -18.24 -21.50 -0.28
N THR A 132 -18.76 -22.26 0.66
CA THR A 132 -19.72 -21.75 1.64
C THR A 132 -19.02 -20.80 2.59
N ILE A 133 -19.67 -19.67 2.89
CA ILE A 133 -19.27 -18.74 3.95
C ILE A 133 -20.39 -18.75 4.97
N ASP A 134 -20.11 -19.24 6.17
CA ASP A 134 -21.07 -19.14 7.27
C ASP A 134 -20.88 -17.79 7.95
N VAL A 135 -21.95 -16.99 8.01
CA VAL A 135 -21.92 -15.63 8.56
C VAL A 135 -22.71 -15.57 9.85
N VAL A 136 -22.07 -15.03 10.89
CA VAL A 136 -22.65 -14.90 12.22
C VAL A 136 -22.44 -13.48 12.71
N SER A 137 -23.51 -12.84 13.18
CA SER A 137 -23.51 -11.44 13.62
C SER A 137 -24.29 -11.33 14.93
N ASN A 138 -23.87 -10.42 15.83
CA ASN A 138 -24.61 -10.09 17.05
C ASN A 138 -25.81 -9.14 16.82
N ILE A 139 -26.05 -8.68 15.59
CA ILE A 139 -27.16 -7.77 15.26
C ILE A 139 -28.31 -8.51 14.57
N ASP A 140 -28.01 -9.51 13.74
CA ASP A 140 -28.98 -10.02 12.76
C ASP A 140 -29.69 -11.32 13.19
N GLY A 141 -29.63 -11.70 14.47
CA GLY A 141 -30.36 -12.88 14.99
C GLY A 141 -30.01 -14.20 14.28
N SER A 142 -28.79 -14.32 13.73
CA SER A 142 -28.36 -15.45 12.90
C SER A 142 -28.41 -16.78 13.67
N PRO A 143 -29.03 -17.85 13.11
CA PRO A 143 -29.12 -19.14 13.77
C PRO A 143 -27.73 -19.77 13.85
N THR A 144 -27.19 -19.93 15.07
CA THR A 144 -25.84 -20.45 15.28
C THR A 144 -25.70 -21.39 16.48
N SER A 145 -24.54 -22.05 16.56
CA SER A 145 -24.12 -22.76 17.77
C SER A 145 -24.12 -21.80 18.96
N GLN A 146 -24.63 -22.26 20.12
CA GLN A 146 -24.71 -21.45 21.33
C GLN A 146 -23.38 -20.79 21.73
N THR A 147 -22.24 -21.39 21.38
CA THR A 147 -20.90 -20.89 21.77
C THR A 147 -20.51 -19.64 20.98
N THR A 148 -20.71 -19.63 19.66
CA THR A 148 -20.34 -18.49 18.80
C THR A 148 -21.22 -17.26 19.10
N THR A 149 -22.52 -17.48 19.32
CA THR A 149 -23.44 -16.42 19.70
C THR A 149 -23.02 -15.79 21.03
N LYS A 150 -22.76 -16.61 22.06
CA LYS A 150 -22.28 -16.13 23.38
C LYS A 150 -20.93 -15.40 23.33
N PHE A 151 -20.06 -15.74 22.37
CA PHE A 151 -18.82 -14.99 22.16
C PHE A 151 -19.10 -13.61 21.57
N LEU A 152 -19.93 -13.54 20.51
CA LEU A 152 -20.26 -12.29 19.85
C LEU A 152 -21.10 -11.33 20.71
N GLU A 153 -21.92 -11.87 21.62
CA GLU A 153 -22.68 -11.09 22.61
C GLU A 153 -21.80 -10.34 23.62
N GLN A 154 -20.50 -10.67 23.73
CA GLN A 154 -19.57 -9.96 24.61
C GLN A 154 -19.13 -8.61 24.03
N PHE A 155 -19.27 -8.40 22.73
CA PHE A 155 -18.85 -7.17 22.08
C PHE A 155 -19.97 -6.12 22.19
N PRO A 156 -19.68 -4.92 22.71
CA PRO A 156 -20.67 -3.85 22.85
C PRO A 156 -20.96 -3.13 21.51
N PHE A 157 -20.42 -3.62 20.41
CA PHE A 157 -20.51 -3.05 19.06
C PHE A 157 -20.81 -4.13 18.02
N PRO A 158 -21.26 -3.75 16.81
CA PRO A 158 -21.41 -4.64 15.67
C PRO A 158 -20.20 -5.57 15.45
N ALA A 159 -20.42 -6.87 15.59
CA ALA A 159 -19.38 -7.88 15.41
C ALA A 159 -19.89 -9.03 14.53
N THR A 160 -19.12 -9.33 13.49
CA THR A 160 -19.45 -10.36 12.50
C THR A 160 -18.27 -11.31 12.32
N ILE A 161 -18.55 -12.62 12.33
CA ILE A 161 -17.60 -13.67 11.95
C ILE A 161 -18.01 -14.22 10.60
N HIS A 162 -17.04 -14.25 9.68
CA HIS A 162 -17.14 -14.95 8.41
C HIS A 162 -16.30 -16.23 8.50
N ASN A 163 -16.96 -17.38 8.62
CA ASN A 163 -16.29 -18.67 8.62
C ASN A 163 -16.17 -19.18 7.18
N CYS A 164 -14.94 -19.32 6.69
CA CYS A 164 -14.64 -19.79 5.34
C CYS A 164 -13.39 -20.68 5.36
N PRO A 165 -13.18 -21.54 4.35
CA PRO A 165 -12.03 -22.45 4.30
C PRO A 165 -10.74 -21.69 4.00
N THR A 166 -10.08 -21.18 5.04
CA THR A 166 -8.81 -20.44 4.97
C THR A 166 -7.80 -20.95 6.00
N LYS A 167 -6.51 -20.75 5.72
CA LYS A 167 -5.39 -21.02 6.64
C LYS A 167 -5.02 -19.80 7.51
N PHE A 168 -5.75 -18.70 7.37
CA PHE A 168 -5.48 -17.45 8.06
C PHE A 168 -6.72 -16.95 8.77
N VAL A 169 -6.51 -16.26 9.89
CA VAL A 169 -7.57 -15.50 10.56
C VAL A 169 -7.31 -14.02 10.28
N GLU A 170 -8.35 -13.33 9.81
CA GLU A 170 -8.31 -11.89 9.55
C GLU A 170 -9.24 -11.16 10.52
N LEU A 171 -8.69 -10.16 11.20
CA LEU A 171 -9.43 -9.26 12.08
C LEU A 171 -9.47 -7.87 11.44
N PHE A 172 -10.67 -7.30 11.41
CA PHE A 172 -10.92 -5.95 10.93
C PHE A 172 -11.57 -5.14 12.05
N PHE A 173 -10.94 -4.04 12.46
CA PHE A 173 -11.61 -3.00 13.23
C PHE A 173 -11.95 -1.85 12.31
N LEU A 174 -13.24 -1.52 12.24
CA LEU A 174 -13.74 -0.36 11.51
C LEU A 174 -14.06 0.72 12.53
N PHE A 175 -13.27 1.78 12.53
CA PHE A 175 -13.47 2.93 13.40
C PHE A 175 -14.24 4.00 12.65
N ASP A 176 -15.40 4.40 13.20
CA ASP A 176 -16.16 5.54 12.69
C ASP A 176 -15.39 6.84 13.01
N SER A 177 -15.07 7.60 11.98
CA SER A 177 -14.39 8.89 12.08
C SER A 177 -15.31 10.07 11.78
N SER A 178 -16.62 9.86 11.59
CA SER A 178 -17.61 10.91 11.30
C SER A 178 -17.62 12.02 12.37
N GLY A 179 -17.36 11.67 13.63
CA GLY A 179 -17.27 12.59 14.76
C GLY A 179 -16.03 13.49 14.80
N LEU A 180 -15.03 13.28 13.92
CA LEU A 180 -13.81 14.08 13.92
C LEU A 180 -14.01 15.45 13.27
N THR A 181 -13.38 16.46 13.88
CA THR A 181 -13.22 17.80 13.33
C THR A 181 -12.22 17.82 12.17
N VAL A 182 -12.24 18.89 11.38
CA VAL A 182 -11.30 19.10 10.27
C VAL A 182 -9.85 19.06 10.78
N GLU A 183 -9.60 19.71 11.91
CA GLU A 183 -8.28 19.78 12.54
C GLU A 183 -7.81 18.41 12.99
N GLN A 184 -8.68 17.58 13.58
CA GLN A 184 -8.36 16.21 13.97
C GLN A 184 -8.08 15.32 12.76
N ARG A 185 -8.88 15.43 11.68
CA ARG A 185 -8.67 14.63 10.45
C ARG A 185 -7.30 14.82 9.82
N ALA A 186 -6.71 16.01 9.94
CA ALA A 186 -5.36 16.29 9.42
C ALA A 186 -4.29 15.36 10.05
N TRP A 187 -4.52 14.84 11.26
CA TRP A 187 -3.61 13.95 11.97
C TRP A 187 -3.75 12.47 11.58
N LEU A 188 -4.85 12.06 10.92
CA LEU A 188 -5.14 10.64 10.66
C LEU A 188 -4.08 9.94 9.83
N LEU A 189 -3.53 10.60 8.80
CA LEU A 189 -2.49 10.01 7.97
C LEU A 189 -1.21 9.76 8.79
N LEU A 190 -0.82 10.73 9.62
CA LEU A 190 0.33 10.61 10.51
C LEU A 190 0.11 9.52 11.57
N TYR A 191 -1.07 9.49 12.20
CA TYR A 191 -1.49 8.46 13.14
C TYR A 191 -1.41 7.05 12.53
N SER A 192 -1.94 6.88 11.31
CA SER A 192 -1.98 5.57 10.63
C SER A 192 -0.59 4.97 10.36
N GLU A 193 0.39 5.83 10.08
CA GLU A 193 1.79 5.43 9.87
C GLU A 193 2.49 5.16 11.20
N LEU A 194 2.30 6.06 12.18
CA LEU A 194 2.94 5.96 13.48
C LEU A 194 2.50 4.73 14.26
N LEU A 195 1.31 4.19 14.01
CA LEU A 195 0.82 2.95 14.60
C LEU A 195 1.80 1.78 14.46
N PHE A 196 2.58 1.75 13.37
CA PHE A 196 3.55 0.69 13.07
C PHE A 196 5.01 1.15 13.16
N GLU A 197 5.26 2.41 13.52
CA GLU A 197 6.60 3.01 13.62
C GLU A 197 6.94 3.51 15.03
N SER A 198 6.03 3.31 16.00
CA SER A 198 6.16 3.80 17.37
C SER A 198 6.45 2.67 18.38
N PRO A 199 7.04 2.99 19.53
CA PRO A 199 7.09 2.10 20.68
C PRO A 199 5.69 1.68 21.15
N ALA A 200 5.62 0.62 21.92
CA ALA A 200 4.37 0.18 22.54
C ALA A 200 4.60 -0.43 23.93
N LEU A 201 3.62 -0.26 24.80
CA LEU A 201 3.51 -1.00 26.05
C LEU A 201 3.05 -2.42 25.73
N ILE A 202 3.91 -3.39 26.03
CA ILE A 202 3.64 -4.81 25.84
C ILE A 202 3.79 -5.48 27.21
N ASP A 203 2.71 -6.08 27.70
CA ASP A 203 2.65 -6.72 29.02
C ASP A 203 3.08 -5.78 30.17
N GLY A 204 2.82 -4.47 30.01
CA GLY A 204 3.16 -3.42 30.98
C GLY A 204 4.58 -2.83 30.85
N GLU A 205 5.42 -3.36 29.96
CA GLU A 205 6.77 -2.84 29.71
C GLU A 205 6.85 -2.05 28.39
N LEU A 206 7.53 -0.90 28.43
CA LEU A 206 7.75 -0.08 27.23
C LEU A 206 8.76 -0.77 26.32
N THR A 207 8.27 -1.28 25.19
CA THR A 207 9.07 -1.93 24.15
C THR A 207 9.39 -0.93 23.03
N SER A 208 10.66 -0.86 22.62
CA SER A 208 11.11 0.08 21.59
C SER A 208 10.45 -0.18 20.23
N ALA A 209 10.31 0.84 19.39
CA ALA A 209 9.72 0.71 18.06
C ALA A 209 10.38 -0.37 17.19
N GLU A 210 11.71 -0.54 17.30
CA GLU A 210 12.45 -1.56 16.54
C GLU A 210 12.07 -2.98 17.00
N GLU A 211 11.98 -3.19 18.31
CA GLU A 211 11.60 -4.49 18.85
C GLU A 211 10.12 -4.80 18.60
N VAL A 212 9.23 -3.82 18.71
CA VAL A 212 7.82 -3.97 18.30
C VAL A 212 7.73 -4.38 16.82
N ALA A 213 8.52 -3.74 15.96
CA ALA A 213 8.57 -4.07 14.54
C ALA A 213 9.06 -5.49 14.26
N LYS A 214 10.10 -5.94 14.96
CA LYS A 214 10.59 -7.33 14.87
C LYS A 214 9.53 -8.33 15.33
N LEU A 215 8.83 -8.02 16.44
CA LEU A 215 7.80 -8.88 17.01
C LEU A 215 6.61 -9.06 16.06
N PHE A 216 6.00 -7.98 15.55
CA PHE A 216 4.88 -8.16 14.63
C PHE A 216 5.31 -8.77 13.30
N THR A 217 6.53 -8.50 12.82
CA THR A 217 7.03 -9.09 11.55
C THR A 217 7.19 -10.60 11.68
N LYS A 218 7.50 -11.08 12.89
CA LYS A 218 7.59 -12.51 13.20
C LYS A 218 6.21 -13.15 13.42
N GLN A 219 5.28 -12.45 14.04
CA GLN A 219 4.03 -13.04 14.56
C GLN A 219 2.80 -12.79 13.68
N LEU A 220 2.80 -11.73 12.88
CA LEU A 220 1.69 -11.36 11.99
C LEU A 220 2.05 -11.67 10.54
N VAL A 221 1.09 -12.19 9.80
CA VAL A 221 1.20 -12.39 8.35
C VAL A 221 0.99 -11.06 7.62
N HIS A 222 0.09 -10.23 8.12
CA HIS A 222 -0.19 -8.91 7.57
C HIS A 222 -0.76 -7.97 8.64
N ARG A 223 -0.51 -6.68 8.44
CA ARG A 223 -1.06 -5.59 9.26
C ARG A 223 -1.12 -4.32 8.42
N SER A 224 -2.21 -3.57 8.54
CA SER A 224 -2.39 -2.28 7.88
C SER A 224 -3.43 -1.43 8.60
N MET A 225 -3.25 -0.11 8.59
CA MET A 225 -4.26 0.88 8.94
C MET A 225 -4.61 1.66 7.67
N GLN A 226 -5.86 1.59 7.24
CA GLN A 226 -6.35 2.26 6.04
C GLN A 226 -7.30 3.40 6.41
N ILE A 227 -7.27 4.48 5.65
CA ILE A 227 -8.23 5.57 5.74
C ILE A 227 -9.30 5.32 4.68
N GLY A 228 -10.53 5.07 5.14
CA GLY A 228 -11.68 4.71 4.34
C GLY A 228 -11.80 3.20 4.06
N VAL A 229 -12.98 2.79 3.56
CA VAL A 229 -13.25 1.44 3.07
C VAL A 229 -13.50 1.48 1.57
N SER A 230 -12.74 0.67 0.81
CA SER A 230 -12.93 0.44 -0.63
C SER A 230 -13.05 1.71 -1.49
N ASP A 231 -12.34 2.79 -1.12
CA ASP A 231 -12.39 4.10 -1.80
C ASP A 231 -13.76 4.81 -1.81
N PHE A 232 -14.80 4.25 -1.20
CA PHE A 232 -16.17 4.81 -1.21
C PHE A 232 -16.67 5.29 0.16
N PHE A 233 -16.26 4.63 1.24
CA PHE A 233 -16.68 5.01 2.60
C PHE A 233 -15.52 5.70 3.29
N ASP A 234 -15.34 6.98 3.01
CA ASP A 234 -14.19 7.73 3.47
C ASP A 234 -14.23 8.03 4.96
N GLU A 235 -15.39 8.06 5.62
CA GLU A 235 -15.54 8.35 7.05
C GLU A 235 -15.10 7.21 8.00
N PHE A 236 -14.42 6.16 7.52
CA PHE A 236 -13.88 5.10 8.39
C PHE A 236 -12.35 5.10 8.46
N MET A 237 -11.81 4.50 9.52
CA MET A 237 -10.45 3.98 9.57
C MET A 237 -10.52 2.46 9.73
N VAL A 238 -9.65 1.70 9.04
CA VAL A 238 -9.69 0.24 9.05
C VAL A 238 -8.35 -0.32 9.49
N LEU A 239 -8.30 -0.86 10.71
CA LEU A 239 -7.18 -1.68 11.15
C LEU A 239 -7.43 -3.13 10.72
N ARG A 240 -6.55 -3.66 9.88
CA ARG A 240 -6.57 -5.07 9.47
C ARG A 240 -5.36 -5.78 10.06
N ILE A 241 -5.60 -6.90 10.72
CA ILE A 241 -4.58 -7.80 11.27
C ILE A 241 -4.82 -9.19 10.69
N VAL A 242 -3.77 -9.84 10.20
CA VAL A 242 -3.84 -11.21 9.66
C VAL A 242 -2.80 -12.08 10.34
N VAL A 243 -3.24 -13.24 10.81
CA VAL A 243 -2.38 -14.25 11.46
C VAL A 243 -2.59 -15.61 10.82
N ASP A 244 -1.59 -16.48 10.97
CA ASP A 244 -1.75 -17.91 10.70
C ASP A 244 -2.77 -18.52 11.68
N ALA A 245 -3.71 -19.32 11.17
CA ALA A 245 -4.81 -19.85 11.97
C ALA A 245 -4.35 -20.86 13.02
N GLU A 246 -3.27 -21.61 12.75
CA GLU A 246 -2.79 -22.69 13.63
C GLU A 246 -1.87 -22.16 14.73
N THR A 247 -0.95 -21.26 14.39
CA THR A 247 0.12 -20.79 15.29
C THR A 247 -0.05 -19.34 15.74
N GLY A 248 -0.68 -18.50 14.94
CA GLY A 248 -0.77 -17.06 15.16
C GLY A 248 -2.03 -16.62 15.90
N PHE A 249 -3.12 -17.39 15.81
CA PHE A 249 -4.42 -17.05 16.42
C PHE A 249 -4.36 -16.66 17.91
N PRO A 250 -3.60 -17.35 18.79
CA PRO A 250 -3.49 -16.97 20.20
C PRO A 250 -2.94 -15.56 20.43
N ASN A 251 -2.16 -15.01 19.50
CA ASN A 251 -1.57 -13.67 19.60
C ASN A 251 -2.48 -12.57 19.02
N LEU A 252 -3.58 -12.93 18.36
CA LEU A 252 -4.43 -11.97 17.66
C LEU A 252 -5.01 -10.90 18.60
N ALA A 253 -5.52 -11.34 19.76
CA ALA A 253 -6.07 -10.44 20.77
C ALA A 253 -5.00 -9.50 21.36
N LYS A 254 -3.79 -10.03 21.61
CA LYS A 254 -2.66 -9.23 22.08
C LYS A 254 -2.28 -8.13 21.08
N TRP A 255 -2.19 -8.46 19.79
CA TRP A 255 -1.87 -7.46 18.76
C TRP A 255 -3.00 -6.46 18.52
N ALA A 256 -4.26 -6.90 18.66
CA ALA A 256 -5.40 -5.99 18.65
C ALA A 256 -5.26 -4.95 19.78
N GLU A 257 -5.01 -5.38 21.02
CA GLU A 257 -4.81 -4.50 22.18
C GLU A 257 -3.63 -3.54 22.00
N ILE A 258 -2.48 -4.06 21.54
CA ILE A 258 -1.29 -3.25 21.28
C ILE A 258 -1.59 -2.13 20.28
N PHE A 259 -2.23 -2.45 19.14
CA PHE A 259 -2.52 -1.46 18.10
C PHE A 259 -3.71 -0.55 18.40
N THR A 260 -4.58 -0.88 19.35
CA THR A 260 -5.70 0.01 19.72
C THR A 260 -5.41 0.88 20.93
N SER A 261 -4.50 0.45 21.81
CA SER A 261 -4.28 1.12 23.10
C SER A 261 -2.85 1.08 23.64
N GLY A 262 -1.99 0.22 23.10
CA GLY A 262 -0.63 0.03 23.62
C GLY A 262 0.43 0.92 23.00
N VAL A 263 0.17 1.55 21.85
CA VAL A 263 1.14 2.42 21.16
C VAL A 263 1.44 3.68 21.98
N VAL A 264 2.70 4.08 22.04
CA VAL A 264 3.16 5.28 22.73
C VAL A 264 3.84 6.21 21.74
N PHE A 265 3.33 7.43 21.59
CA PHE A 265 3.89 8.41 20.67
C PHE A 265 5.04 9.20 21.28
N GLU A 266 6.16 9.25 20.57
CA GLU A 266 7.33 10.04 20.94
C GLU A 266 7.56 11.15 19.91
N ALA A 267 7.73 12.40 20.35
CA ALA A 267 7.90 13.55 19.45
C ALA A 267 9.01 13.37 18.40
N GLN A 268 10.10 12.66 18.73
CA GLN A 268 11.16 12.36 17.75
C GLN A 268 10.70 11.40 16.64
N ARG A 269 9.88 10.40 16.96
CA ARG A 269 9.28 9.49 15.96
C ARG A 269 8.25 10.21 15.11
N VAL A 270 7.41 11.03 15.75
CA VAL A 270 6.44 11.89 15.05
C VAL A 270 7.15 12.80 14.05
N LYS A 271 8.25 13.44 14.46
CA LYS A 271 9.05 14.30 13.58
C LYS A 271 9.60 13.55 12.36
N GLN A 272 10.17 12.36 12.56
CA GLN A 272 10.73 11.54 11.48
C GLN A 272 9.63 11.13 10.49
N CYS A 273 8.48 10.66 11.00
CA CYS A 273 7.34 10.26 10.19
C CYS A 273 6.74 11.44 9.42
N ALA A 274 6.58 12.60 10.06
CA ALA A 274 6.08 13.81 9.42
C ALA A 274 7.00 14.29 8.28
N LYS A 275 8.33 14.28 8.48
CA LYS A 275 9.29 14.58 7.39
C LYS A 275 9.20 13.60 6.23
N LYS A 276 9.08 12.30 6.53
CA LYS A 276 8.88 11.24 5.52
C LYS A 276 7.62 11.51 4.69
N LEU A 277 6.50 11.81 5.35
CA LEU A 277 5.22 12.10 4.68
C LEU A 277 5.26 13.39 3.85
N ALA A 278 5.90 14.46 4.34
CA ALA A 278 6.11 15.69 3.58
C ALA A 278 6.93 15.43 2.30
N SER A 279 8.02 14.67 2.40
CA SER A 279 8.84 14.28 1.25
C SER A 279 8.05 13.45 0.22
N HIS A 280 7.26 12.47 0.67
CA HIS A 280 6.40 11.67 -0.22
C HIS A 280 5.36 12.53 -0.95
N ALA A 281 4.80 13.55 -0.29
CA ALA A 281 3.87 14.48 -0.93
C ALA A 281 4.55 15.30 -2.04
N GLN A 282 5.79 15.75 -1.82
CA GLN A 282 6.59 16.46 -2.83
C GLN A 282 6.88 15.59 -4.06
N GLU A 283 7.19 14.31 -3.86
CA GLU A 283 7.38 13.37 -4.97
C GLU A 283 6.09 13.17 -5.76
N LYS A 284 4.95 13.02 -5.07
CA LYS A 284 3.64 12.89 -5.72
C LYS A 284 3.23 14.10 -6.54
N LYS A 285 3.70 15.30 -6.20
CA LYS A 285 3.50 16.52 -7.02
C LYS A 285 4.18 16.46 -8.39
N ARG A 286 5.13 15.55 -8.60
CA ARG A 286 5.80 15.36 -9.89
C ARG A 286 5.01 14.46 -10.85
N ASP A 287 4.02 13.73 -10.33
CA ASP A 287 3.15 12.87 -11.14
C ASP A 287 1.84 13.59 -11.46
N GLY A 288 1.65 13.96 -12.73
CA GLY A 288 0.50 14.74 -13.18
C GLY A 288 -0.84 14.06 -12.89
N LEU A 289 -0.91 12.73 -12.99
CA LEU A 289 -2.12 11.96 -12.68
C LEU A 289 -2.46 12.03 -11.19
N SER A 290 -1.46 11.85 -10.31
CA SER A 290 -1.64 11.99 -8.86
C SER A 290 -2.15 13.39 -8.48
N VAL A 291 -1.60 14.45 -9.09
CA VAL A 291 -2.03 15.84 -8.84
C VAL A 291 -3.47 16.07 -9.31
N ALA A 292 -3.82 15.59 -10.51
CA ALA A 292 -5.18 15.72 -11.05
C ALA A 292 -6.21 14.98 -10.18
N ASN A 293 -5.91 13.75 -9.76
CA ASN A 293 -6.78 12.96 -8.89
C ASN A 293 -6.94 13.61 -7.51
N ALA A 294 -5.86 14.14 -6.94
CA ALA A 294 -5.90 14.90 -5.70
C ALA A 294 -6.79 16.16 -5.83
N ALA A 295 -6.64 16.93 -6.90
CA ALA A 295 -7.48 18.11 -7.13
C ALA A 295 -8.96 17.73 -7.29
N LEU A 296 -9.24 16.65 -8.04
CA LEU A 296 -10.60 16.13 -8.21
C LEU A 296 -11.21 15.69 -6.87
N ALA A 297 -10.44 14.95 -6.05
CA ALA A 297 -10.88 14.54 -4.72
C ALA A 297 -11.24 15.74 -3.83
N SER A 298 -10.48 16.85 -3.93
CA SER A 298 -10.78 18.09 -3.21
C SER A 298 -12.01 18.84 -3.73
N ILE A 299 -12.42 18.64 -4.98
CA ILE A 299 -13.62 19.26 -5.56
C ILE A 299 -14.87 18.45 -5.24
N VAL A 300 -14.78 17.11 -5.31
CA VAL A 300 -15.94 16.21 -5.19
C VAL A 300 -16.31 15.94 -3.74
N ASN A 301 -15.33 15.91 -2.82
CA ASN A 301 -15.57 15.59 -1.42
C ASN A 301 -15.82 16.84 -0.57
N ARG A 302 -16.53 16.65 0.55
CA ARG A 302 -16.76 17.70 1.54
C ARG A 302 -15.44 18.06 2.23
N SER A 303 -15.29 19.30 2.65
CA SER A 303 -14.06 19.77 3.33
C SER A 303 -13.77 19.01 4.63
N ASN A 304 -14.80 18.61 5.39
CA ASN A 304 -14.65 17.77 6.58
C ASN A 304 -14.83 16.28 6.27
N SER A 305 -14.06 15.76 5.31
CA SER A 305 -14.04 14.34 4.97
C SER A 305 -12.61 13.82 4.95
N ASN A 306 -12.41 12.53 5.16
CA ASN A 306 -11.07 11.95 5.14
C ASN A 306 -10.47 12.02 3.73
N ALA A 307 -11.26 11.78 2.68
CA ALA A 307 -10.76 11.88 1.30
C ALA A 307 -10.25 13.28 0.97
N TYR A 308 -10.89 14.33 1.50
CA TYR A 308 -10.43 15.70 1.35
C TYR A 308 -9.19 16.00 2.21
N MET A 309 -9.24 15.67 3.51
CA MET A 309 -8.20 16.06 4.47
C MET A 309 -6.94 15.21 4.37
N CYS A 310 -7.06 13.92 4.03
CA CYS A 310 -5.91 13.03 3.82
C CYS A 310 -5.29 13.16 2.42
N ASN A 311 -5.70 14.17 1.67
CA ASN A 311 -5.12 14.49 0.38
C ASN A 311 -3.65 14.92 0.53
N LYS A 312 -2.76 14.23 -0.17
CA LYS A 312 -1.31 14.44 -0.11
C LYS A 312 -0.90 15.87 -0.49
N LEU A 313 -1.66 16.55 -1.35
CA LEU A 313 -1.39 17.96 -1.69
C LEU A 313 -1.70 18.92 -0.54
N VAL A 314 -2.73 18.61 0.26
CA VAL A 314 -3.15 19.40 1.42
C VAL A 314 -2.19 19.17 2.59
N LEU A 315 -1.74 17.93 2.79
CA LEU A 315 -0.98 17.56 3.97
C LEU A 315 0.53 17.82 3.92
N GLU A 316 1.12 18.19 2.78
CA GLU A 316 2.57 18.50 2.73
C GLU A 316 2.96 19.61 3.71
N GLU A 317 2.25 20.73 3.65
CA GLU A 317 2.53 21.89 4.51
C GLU A 317 2.21 21.55 5.97
N PHE A 318 1.13 20.82 6.21
CA PHE A 318 0.75 20.36 7.54
C PHE A 318 1.84 19.49 8.16
N HIS A 319 2.31 18.44 7.49
CA HIS A 319 3.36 17.57 8.01
C HIS A 319 4.70 18.30 8.19
N SER A 320 5.02 19.25 7.30
CA SER A 320 6.20 20.10 7.47
C SER A 320 6.12 20.92 8.77
N LYS A 321 4.95 21.52 9.04
CA LYS A 321 4.68 22.24 10.30
C LYS A 321 4.72 21.33 11.52
N VAL A 322 4.12 20.12 11.45
CA VAL A 322 4.19 19.16 12.56
C VAL A 322 5.63 18.79 12.89
N ALA A 323 6.49 18.60 11.88
CA ALA A 323 7.90 18.33 12.10
C ALA A 323 8.64 19.49 12.82
N GLU A 324 8.27 20.75 12.55
CA GLU A 324 8.77 21.93 13.27
C GLU A 324 8.19 22.03 14.70
N TRP A 325 6.91 21.67 14.86
CA TRP A 325 6.25 21.65 16.17
C TRP A 325 6.84 20.61 17.10
N CYS A 326 7.35 19.49 16.58
CA CYS A 326 8.08 18.51 17.39
C CYS A 326 9.34 19.09 18.06
N ASP A 327 9.93 20.17 17.51
CA ASP A 327 11.09 20.84 18.10
C ASP A 327 10.70 21.95 19.08
N THR A 328 9.58 22.63 18.82
CA THR A 328 9.18 23.84 19.55
C THR A 328 8.13 23.59 20.63
N ARG A 329 7.24 22.62 20.42
CA ARG A 329 6.13 22.25 21.30
C ARG A 329 5.86 20.74 21.25
N PRO A 330 6.83 19.90 21.66
CA PRO A 330 6.75 18.45 21.51
C PRO A 330 5.56 17.81 22.21
N GLN A 331 5.20 18.29 23.41
CA GLN A 331 4.08 17.73 24.17
C GLN A 331 2.74 17.98 23.47
N ASP A 332 2.49 19.22 23.02
CA ASP A 332 1.27 19.57 22.26
C ASP A 332 1.06 18.66 21.04
N VAL A 333 2.15 18.23 20.38
CA VAL A 333 2.07 17.33 19.23
C VAL A 333 1.64 15.92 19.64
N VAL A 334 2.19 15.41 20.75
CA VAL A 334 1.80 14.10 21.30
C VAL A 334 0.33 14.15 21.73
N ASP A 335 -0.06 15.18 22.48
CA ASP A 335 -1.44 15.35 22.96
C ASP A 335 -2.43 15.39 21.77
N LYS A 336 -2.06 16.05 20.66
CA LYS A 336 -2.88 16.09 19.43
C LYS A 336 -3.02 14.76 18.71
N LEU A 337 -2.01 13.89 18.78
CA LEU A 337 -2.11 12.52 18.26
C LEU A 337 -2.99 11.65 19.15
N GLU A 338 -2.90 11.83 20.47
CA GLU A 338 -3.77 11.12 21.42
C GLU A 338 -5.24 11.53 21.28
N GLU A 339 -5.53 12.78 20.89
CA GLU A 339 -6.90 13.24 20.58
C GLU A 339 -7.57 12.48 19.42
N VAL A 340 -6.78 11.82 18.56
CA VAL A 340 -7.29 11.03 17.42
C VAL A 340 -7.13 9.53 17.61
N GLU A 341 -6.62 9.09 18.77
CA GLU A 341 -6.68 7.68 19.14
C GLU A 341 -8.13 7.25 19.33
N PHE A 342 -8.48 6.11 18.74
CA PHE A 342 -9.79 5.49 18.92
C PHE A 342 -9.83 4.74 20.27
N ARG A 343 -9.71 5.47 21.38
CA ARG A 343 -9.86 4.90 22.72
C ARG A 343 -11.32 4.53 22.94
N SER A 344 -11.56 3.34 23.47
CA SER A 344 -12.89 2.97 23.98
C SER A 344 -13.20 3.86 25.19
N SER A 345 -14.18 4.75 25.03
CA SER A 345 -14.70 5.61 26.11
C SER A 345 -15.42 4.82 27.19
#